data_AF-A0A7Y2MX25-F1
#
_entry.id   AF-A0A7Y2MX25-F1
#
_cell.length_a   1.000
_cell.length_b   1.000
_cell.length_c   1.000
_cell.angle_alpha   90.00
_cell.angle_beta   90.00
_cell.angle_gamma   90.00
#
_symmetry.space_group_name_H-M   'P 1'
#
loop_
_entity.id
_entity.type
_entity.pdbx_description
1 polymer ?
#
loop_
_entity_poly.entity_id
_entity_poly.type
_entity_poly.pdbx_seq_one_letter_code
_entity_poly.pdbx_strand_id
1 'polypeptide(L)'
;MALCDRIVLFHEKLPQGRRDAELLGTGMGIVPDVVLLPDAARRLRVNDALRVSLFDRRFSPATCMTLDNGAMLLFEGGTLRDSKAARRMTRNGRFKRVRAA
;
A
#
# COMPACT_ATOMS: atom_id res chain seq x y z
N MET A 1 -3.72 -4.94 -5.36
CA MET A 1 -2.94 -6.14 -5.75
C MET A 1 -3.89 -7.34 -5.72
N ALA A 2 -3.73 -8.34 -6.59
CA ALA A 2 -4.71 -9.42 -6.71
C ALA A 2 -4.88 -10.29 -5.45
N LEU A 3 -3.85 -10.39 -4.61
CA LEU A 3 -3.87 -11.19 -3.37
C LEU A 3 -4.68 -10.56 -2.22
N CYS A 4 -4.95 -9.25 -2.28
CA CYS A 4 -5.67 -8.52 -1.23
C CYS A 4 -7.19 -8.60 -1.42
N ASP A 5 -7.96 -8.00 -0.51
CA ASP A 5 -9.43 -7.87 -0.67
C ASP A 5 -9.82 -7.00 -1.87
N ARG A 6 -8.96 -6.04 -2.24
CA ARG A 6 -9.26 -4.98 -3.21
C ARG A 6 -8.12 -4.80 -4.21
N ILE A 7 -8.49 -4.60 -5.47
CA ILE A 7 -7.56 -4.19 -6.52
C ILE A 7 -7.60 -2.67 -6.62
N VAL A 8 -6.53 -2.03 -6.16
CA VAL A 8 -6.35 -0.58 -6.22
C VAL A 8 -5.43 -0.22 -7.39
N LEU A 9 -5.89 0.68 -8.25
CA LEU A 9 -5.09 1.34 -9.27
C LEU A 9 -4.50 2.61 -8.66
N PHE A 10 -3.19 2.80 -8.81
CA PHE A 10 -2.53 3.99 -8.31
C PHE A 10 -1.32 4.31 -9.19
N HIS A 11 -1.23 5.55 -9.64
CA HIS A 11 -0.03 6.10 -10.26
C HIS A 11 -0.15 7.63 -10.33
N GLU A 12 0.50 8.34 -9.41
CA GLU A 12 0.45 9.80 -9.35
C GLU A 12 1.47 10.47 -10.28
N LYS A 13 2.54 9.75 -10.66
CA LYS A 13 3.62 10.26 -11.53
C LYS A 13 3.45 9.86 -13.00
N LEU A 14 2.30 10.13 -13.62
CA LEU A 14 2.06 9.84 -15.05
C LEU A 14 2.30 11.08 -15.93
N PRO A 15 2.72 10.90 -17.21
CA PRO A 15 2.85 11.99 -18.17
C PRO A 15 1.53 12.74 -18.41
N GLN A 16 0.39 12.03 -18.40
CA GLN A 16 -0.95 12.59 -18.63
C GLN A 16 -1.52 13.35 -17.41
N GLY A 17 -0.68 13.64 -16.41
CA GLY A 17 -1.07 14.32 -15.20
C GLY A 17 -1.41 13.36 -14.05
N ARG A 18 -1.82 13.96 -12.94
CA ARG A 18 -2.06 13.25 -11.69
C ARG A 18 -3.36 12.43 -11.78
N ARG A 19 -3.29 11.16 -11.38
CA ARG A 19 -4.47 10.36 -11.03
C ARG A 19 -4.44 10.00 -9.56
N ASP A 20 -5.59 10.22 -8.90
CA ASP A 20 -5.79 9.72 -7.56
C ASP A 20 -5.94 8.19 -7.60
N ALA A 21 -5.78 7.53 -6.46
CA ALA A 21 -5.98 6.08 -6.41
C ALA A 21 -7.44 5.72 -6.72
N GLU A 22 -7.67 4.65 -7.45
CA GLU A 22 -9.00 4.18 -7.87
C GLU A 22 -9.20 2.73 -7.41
N LEU A 23 -10.43 2.36 -7.07
CA LEU A 23 -10.79 0.98 -6.80
C LEU A 23 -11.24 0.35 -8.11
N LEU A 24 -10.49 -0.62 -8.62
CA LEU A 24 -10.88 -1.38 -9.82
C LEU A 24 -11.97 -2.41 -9.48
N GLY A 25 -11.85 -3.06 -8.33
CA GLY A 25 -12.76 -4.12 -7.92
C GLY A 25 -12.22 -4.95 -6.76
N THR A 26 -12.80 -6.14 -6.59
CA THR A 26 -12.39 -7.12 -5.58
C THR A 26 -11.13 -7.86 -5.99
N GLY A 27 -10.34 -8.28 -5.00
CA GLY A 27 -9.25 -9.23 -5.18
C GLY A 27 -9.60 -10.61 -4.61
N MET A 28 -8.60 -11.47 -4.45
CA MET A 28 -8.78 -12.86 -3.98
C MET A 28 -8.97 -12.98 -2.46
N GLY A 29 -8.69 -11.95 -1.67
CA GLY A 29 -8.88 -11.96 -0.21
C GLY A 29 -7.95 -12.91 0.56
N ILE A 30 -6.83 -13.35 -0.04
CA ILE A 30 -5.85 -14.23 0.61
C ILE A 30 -5.08 -13.48 1.70
N VAL A 31 -4.81 -12.19 1.46
CA VAL A 31 -4.16 -11.28 2.41
C VAL A 31 -5.17 -10.19 2.79
N PRO A 32 -5.97 -10.41 3.85
CA PRO A 32 -7.04 -9.50 4.22
C PRO A 32 -6.51 -8.22 4.87
N ASP A 33 -7.35 -7.18 4.90
CA ASP A 33 -7.13 -5.93 5.65
C ASP A 33 -5.84 -5.17 5.30
N VAL A 34 -5.31 -5.41 4.10
CA VAL A 34 -4.13 -4.69 3.59
C VAL A 34 -4.33 -4.22 2.15
N VAL A 35 -3.68 -3.10 1.83
CA VAL A 35 -3.51 -2.63 0.46
C VAL A 35 -2.01 -2.65 0.15
N LEU A 36 -1.60 -3.62 -0.66
CA LEU A 36 -0.21 -3.74 -1.10
C LEU A 36 0.06 -2.81 -2.30
N LEU A 37 1.13 -2.03 -2.19
CA LEU A 37 1.52 -0.98 -3.14
C LEU A 37 2.89 -1.30 -3.76
N PRO A 38 2.94 -2.10 -4.84
CA PRO A 38 4.17 -2.35 -5.59
C PRO A 38 4.79 -1.07 -6.12
N ASP A 39 6.10 -0.94 -5.97
CA ASP A 39 6.90 0.16 -6.54
C ASP A 39 6.36 1.56 -6.15
N ALA A 40 5.96 1.70 -4.89
CA ALA A 40 5.32 2.90 -4.35
C ALA A 40 6.21 4.14 -4.46
N ALA A 41 7.53 4.01 -4.24
CA ALA A 41 8.48 5.11 -4.34
C ALA A 41 8.48 5.76 -5.75
N ARG A 42 8.30 4.96 -6.81
CA ARG A 42 8.21 5.47 -8.17
C ARG A 42 6.80 5.95 -8.51
N ARG A 43 5.76 5.25 -8.07
CA ARG A 43 4.37 5.52 -8.47
C ARG A 43 3.68 6.62 -7.67
N LEU A 44 4.12 6.89 -6.45
CA LEU A 44 3.49 7.85 -5.52
C LEU A 44 4.42 9.01 -5.16
N ARG A 45 3.84 10.14 -4.75
CA ARG A 45 4.56 11.26 -4.14
C ARG A 45 4.79 10.99 -2.65
N VAL A 46 5.69 10.06 -2.35
CA VAL A 46 5.97 9.60 -0.98
C VAL A 46 6.48 10.68 0.00
N ASN A 47 6.94 11.83 -0.52
CA ASN A 47 7.37 12.97 0.32
C ASN A 47 6.24 13.99 0.56
N ASP A 48 5.05 13.80 -0.02
CA ASP A 48 3.89 14.66 0.18
C ASP A 48 3.03 14.07 1.31
N ALA A 49 3.24 14.58 2.53
CA ALA A 49 2.57 14.07 3.71
C ALA A 49 1.04 14.16 3.62
N LEU A 50 0.50 15.22 3.02
CA LEU A 50 -0.95 15.37 2.85
C LEU A 50 -1.49 14.25 1.98
N ARG A 51 -0.85 13.98 0.83
CA ARG A 51 -1.26 12.89 -0.09
C ARG A 51 -1.16 11.53 0.56
N VAL A 52 -0.06 11.25 1.24
CA VAL A 52 0.13 9.99 1.97
C VAL A 52 -0.96 9.82 3.03
N SER A 53 -1.34 10.89 3.74
CA SER A 53 -2.39 10.84 4.76
C SER A 53 -3.77 10.57 4.16
N LEU A 54 -4.09 11.17 3.02
CA LEU A 54 -5.36 10.97 2.31
C LEU A 54 -5.45 9.56 1.76
N PHE A 55 -4.35 9.02 1.22
CA PHE A 55 -4.28 7.65 0.75
C PHE A 55 -4.57 6.65 1.89
N ASP A 56 -3.88 6.79 3.02
CA ASP A 56 -4.08 5.92 4.20
C ASP A 56 -5.53 5.98 4.71
N ARG A 57 -6.10 7.19 4.82
CA ARG A 57 -7.49 7.39 5.26
C ARG A 57 -8.50 6.77 4.31
N ARG A 58 -8.28 6.90 3.00
CA ARG A 58 -9.20 6.40 1.96
C ARG A 58 -9.39 4.89 2.03
N PHE A 59 -8.35 4.15 2.40
CA PHE A 59 -8.38 2.69 2.45
C PHE A 59 -8.56 2.13 3.86
N SER A 60 -8.61 2.99 4.89
CA SER A 60 -8.99 2.58 6.25
C SER A 60 -10.32 1.77 6.22
N PRO A 61 -10.42 0.64 6.95
CA PRO A 61 -9.47 0.15 7.95
C PRO A 61 -8.24 -0.60 7.41
N ALA A 62 -8.18 -0.89 6.11
CA ALA A 62 -7.07 -1.64 5.53
C ALA A 62 -5.74 -0.87 5.63
N THR A 63 -4.67 -1.58 5.98
CA THR A 63 -3.32 -0.99 6.12
C THR A 63 -2.64 -0.90 4.76
N CYS A 64 -2.27 0.30 4.33
CA CYS A 64 -1.53 0.51 3.10
C CYS A 64 -0.04 0.22 3.31
N MET A 65 0.53 -0.77 2.62
CA MET A 65 1.93 -1.17 2.75
C MET A 65 2.67 -1.10 1.41
N THR A 66 3.90 -0.59 1.41
CA THR A 66 4.75 -0.50 0.23
C THR A 66 5.49 -1.80 -0.02
N LEU A 67 5.61 -2.14 -1.29
CA LEU A 67 6.45 -3.21 -1.81
C LEU A 67 7.41 -2.59 -2.83
N ASP A 68 8.31 -1.76 -2.33
CA ASP A 68 9.40 -1.17 -3.12
C ASP A 68 10.47 -2.24 -3.45
N ASN A 69 11.41 -1.94 -4.34
CA ASN A 69 12.47 -2.89 -4.70
C ASN A 69 13.22 -3.42 -3.47
N GLY A 70 13.34 -4.75 -3.38
CA GLY A 70 13.97 -5.44 -2.25
C GLY A 70 13.09 -5.57 -1.00
N ALA A 71 11.85 -5.07 -1.02
CA ALA A 71 10.88 -5.29 0.05
C ALA A 71 10.18 -6.65 -0.09
N MET A 72 9.85 -7.24 1.05
CA MET A 72 9.14 -8.52 1.17
C MET A 72 8.18 -8.46 2.34
N LEU A 73 7.03 -9.11 2.19
CA LEU A 73 6.11 -9.45 3.27
C LEU A 73 5.77 -10.93 3.15
N LEU A 74 5.96 -11.69 4.23
CA LEU A 74 5.61 -13.10 4.31
C LEU A 74 4.33 -13.23 5.12
N PHE A 75 3.27 -13.73 4.47
CA PHE A 75 2.01 -14.03 5.13
C PHE A 75 1.81 -15.54 5.21
N GLU A 76 1.35 -16.02 6.37
CA GLU A 76 0.92 -17.39 6.60
C GLU A 76 -0.49 -17.38 7.18
N GLY A 77 -1.44 -18.04 6.51
CA GLY A 77 -2.85 -18.04 6.95
C GLY A 77 -3.42 -16.63 7.11
N GLY A 78 -3.07 -15.69 6.21
CA GLY A 78 -3.48 -14.29 6.28
C GLY A 78 -2.75 -13.44 7.34
N THR A 79 -1.88 -14.05 8.16
CA THR A 79 -1.15 -13.36 9.23
C THR A 79 0.26 -13.00 8.77
N LEU A 80 0.71 -11.76 9.02
CA LEU A 80 2.06 -11.33 8.70
C LEU A 80 3.08 -11.98 9.65
N ARG A 81 4.00 -12.78 9.09
CA ARG A 81 5.05 -13.52 9.83
C ARG A 81 6.43 -12.92 9.72
N ASP A 82 6.75 -12.33 8.58
CA ASP A 82 8.03 -11.66 8.38
C ASP A 82 7.89 -10.48 7.42
N SER A 83 8.78 -9.51 7.55
CA SER A 83 8.84 -8.35 6.69
C SER A 83 10.26 -7.87 6.51
N LYS A 84 10.62 -7.54 5.27
CA LYS A 84 11.90 -6.93 4.92
C LYS A 84 11.63 -5.65 4.14
N ALA A 85 12.21 -4.53 4.57
CA ALA A 85 12.18 -3.21 3.91
C ALA A 85 10.80 -2.61 3.57
N ALA A 86 9.69 -3.33 3.78
CA ALA A 86 8.34 -2.85 3.59
C ALA A 86 7.98 -1.76 4.61
N ARG A 87 7.20 -0.78 4.16
CA ARG A 87 6.75 0.33 5.01
C ARG A 87 5.25 0.47 4.94
N ARG A 88 4.59 0.70 6.07
CA ARG A 88 3.19 1.10 6.11
C ARG A 88 3.05 2.61 6.05
N MET A 89 2.02 3.08 5.36
CA MET A 89 1.55 4.44 5.46
C MET A 89 0.90 4.67 6.83
N THR A 90 0.72 5.93 7.17
CA THR A 90 0.11 6.34 8.44
C THR A 90 -0.78 7.55 8.22
N ARG A 91 -1.80 7.69 9.07
CA ARG A 91 -2.77 8.79 9.03
C ARG A 91 -2.18 10.20 9.12
N ASN A 92 -0.92 10.35 9.56
CA ASN A 92 -0.21 11.63 9.62
C ASN A 92 0.71 11.86 8.42
N GLY A 93 0.59 11.06 7.36
CA GLY A 93 1.33 11.27 6.13
C GLY A 93 2.76 10.73 6.13
N ARG A 94 3.09 9.85 7.07
CA ARG A 94 4.44 9.27 7.20
C ARG A 94 4.46 7.80 6.84
N PHE A 95 5.67 7.29 6.63
CA PHE A 95 5.93 5.87 6.49
C PHE A 95 6.58 5.32 7.77
N LYS A 96 6.16 4.14 8.21
CA LYS A 96 6.81 3.38 9.28
C LYS A 96 7.19 2.01 8.76
N ARG A 97 8.32 1.44 9.21
CA ARG A 97 8.64 0.05 8.91
C ARG A 97 7.48 -0.84 9.37
N VAL A 98 7.10 -1.79 8.52
CA VAL A 98 6.21 -2.87 8.93
C VAL A 98 6.98 -3.75 9.93
N ARG A 99 6.27 -4.25 10.94
CA ARG A 99 6.79 -5.24 11.87
C ARG A 99 5.84 -6.43 11.80
N ALA A 100 6.40 -7.63 11.71
CA ALA A 100 5.63 -8.85 11.89
C ALA A 100 5.10 -8.93 13.33
N ALA A 101 4.01 -9.69 13.50
CA ALA A 101 3.43 -10.00 14.80
C ALA A 101 4.30 -10.99 15.57
#